data_AF-A0A1I5UZ59-F1
#
_entry.id   AF-A0A1I5UZ59-F1
#
_cell.length_a   1.000
_cell.length_b   1.000
_cell.length_c   1.000
_cell.angle_alpha   90.00
_cell.angle_beta   90.00
_cell.angle_gamma   90.00
#
_symmetry.space_group_name_H-M   'P 1'
#
loop_
_entity.id
_entity.type
_entity.pdbx_description
1 polymer ?
#
loop_
_entity_poly.entity_id
_entity_poly.type
_entity_poly.pdbx_seq_one_letter_code
_entity_poly.pdbx_strand_id
1 'polypeptide(L)'
;MSDEAAEEPGFPAVPPPDPTGDPRVDAAVARLGELGGRPVPEHVEIFEDVHQRLQELLASAGQDEGPGLAERPERPEPPRPAFPGALRPRP
;
A
#
# COMPACT_ATOMS: atom_id res chain seq x y z
N MET A 1 -40.96 30.14 15.37
CA MET A 1 -40.75 29.44 14.09
C MET A 1 -39.98 28.19 14.44
N SER A 2 -40.69 27.08 14.48
CA SER A 2 -40.11 25.75 14.63
C SER A 2 -39.50 25.31 13.30
N ASP A 3 -38.56 24.36 13.42
CA ASP A 3 -38.08 23.46 12.37
C ASP A 3 -37.11 24.05 11.34
N GLU A 4 -35.83 23.71 11.52
CA GLU A 4 -35.00 23.18 10.44
C GLU A 4 -33.79 22.51 11.12
N ALA A 5 -34.00 21.30 11.67
CA ALA A 5 -32.89 20.39 11.89
C ALA A 5 -32.38 20.07 10.48
N ALA A 6 -31.27 20.69 10.09
CA ALA A 6 -30.63 20.40 8.82
C ALA A 6 -30.49 18.88 8.71
N GLU A 7 -31.27 18.25 7.82
CA GLU A 7 -31.00 16.90 7.37
C GLU A 7 -29.59 16.95 6.78
N GLU A 8 -28.60 16.52 7.56
CA GLU A 8 -27.32 16.15 6.97
C GLU A 8 -27.65 15.14 5.88
N PRO A 9 -27.22 15.36 4.62
CA PRO A 9 -27.48 14.40 3.57
C PRO A 9 -26.92 13.06 4.04
N GLY A 10 -27.80 12.10 4.28
CA GLY A 10 -27.44 10.78 4.74
C GLY A 10 -26.63 10.10 3.64
N PHE A 11 -25.31 10.27 3.67
CA PHE A 11 -24.41 9.56 2.77
C PHE A 11 -24.70 8.07 2.93
N PRO A 12 -24.91 7.32 1.83
CA PRO A 12 -25.15 5.89 1.94
C PRO A 12 -23.96 5.27 2.67
N ALA A 13 -24.24 4.62 3.80
CA ALA A 13 -23.22 3.90 4.54
C ALA A 13 -22.63 2.84 3.61
N VAL A 14 -21.36 3.02 3.24
CA VAL A 14 -20.63 2.03 2.45
C VAL A 14 -20.50 0.78 3.32
N PRO A 15 -20.86 -0.41 2.82
CA PRO A 15 -20.67 -1.64 3.59
C PRO A 15 -19.18 -1.80 3.93
N PRO A 16 -18.85 -2.40 5.10
CA PRO A 16 -17.47 -2.63 5.46
C PRO A 16 -16.78 -3.48 4.39
N PRO A 17 -15.48 -3.25 4.13
CA PRO A 17 -14.73 -4.04 3.16
C PRO A 17 -14.67 -5.52 3.60
N ASP A 18 -14.55 -6.41 2.61
CA ASP A 18 -14.33 -7.83 2.87
C ASP A 18 -13.00 -8.04 3.63
N PRO A 19 -12.94 -9.03 4.55
CA PRO A 19 -11.73 -9.32 5.30
C PRO A 19 -10.59 -9.75 4.38
N THR A 20 -9.39 -9.26 4.66
CA THR A 20 -8.18 -9.48 3.86
C THR A 20 -7.51 -10.82 4.15
N GLY A 21 -7.86 -11.44 5.28
CA GLY A 21 -7.26 -12.70 5.76
C GLY A 21 -6.04 -12.52 6.65
N ASP A 22 -5.49 -11.31 6.78
CA ASP A 22 -4.53 -10.97 7.85
C ASP A 22 -5.27 -10.23 8.98
N PRO A 23 -5.39 -10.84 10.18
CA PRO A 23 -6.13 -10.23 11.29
C PRO A 23 -5.54 -8.89 11.74
N ARG A 24 -4.25 -8.62 11.49
CA ARG A 24 -3.60 -7.35 11.82
C ARG A 24 -4.01 -6.25 10.84
N VAL A 25 -4.14 -6.60 9.56
CA VAL A 25 -4.64 -5.68 8.53
C VAL A 25 -6.12 -5.39 8.76
N ASP A 26 -6.92 -6.43 9.01
CA ASP A 26 -8.35 -6.29 9.27
C ASP A 26 -8.63 -5.40 10.50
N ALA A 27 -7.84 -5.56 11.57
CA ALA A 27 -7.93 -4.71 12.75
C ALA A 27 -7.58 -3.23 12.46
N ALA A 28 -6.58 -2.97 11.61
CA ALA A 28 -6.22 -1.61 11.21
C ALA A 28 -7.34 -0.97 10.38
N VAL A 29 -7.91 -1.69 9.42
CA VAL A 29 -9.00 -1.19 8.56
C VAL A 29 -10.29 -0.97 9.36
N ALA A 30 -10.62 -1.84 10.33
CA ALA A 30 -11.80 -1.69 11.18
C ALA A 30 -11.85 -0.34 11.92
N ARG A 31 -10.70 0.26 12.23
CA ARG A 31 -10.59 1.56 12.89
C ARG A 31 -11.18 2.71 12.08
N LEU A 32 -11.22 2.59 10.75
CA LEU A 32 -11.87 3.60 9.89
C LEU A 32 -13.38 3.73 10.15
N GLY A 33 -14.00 2.71 10.76
CA GLY A 33 -15.41 2.77 11.19
C GLY A 33 -15.68 3.83 12.27
N GLU A 34 -14.65 4.28 13.00
CA GLU A 34 -14.81 5.34 14.02
C GLU A 34 -15.04 6.73 13.42
N LEU A 35 -14.72 6.95 12.14
CA LEU A 35 -14.76 8.26 11.50
C LEU A 35 -16.18 8.85 11.44
N GLY A 36 -17.19 8.00 11.21
CA GLY A 36 -18.58 8.44 11.04
C GLY A 36 -19.18 9.11 12.28
N GLY A 37 -18.61 8.90 13.47
CA GLY A 37 -19.06 9.50 14.72
C GLY A 37 -18.22 10.68 15.21
N ARG A 38 -17.19 11.09 14.44
CA ARG A 38 -16.19 12.07 14.89
C ARG A 38 -16.16 13.33 14.02
N PRO A 39 -15.78 14.49 14.59
CA PRO A 39 -15.49 15.68 13.82
C PRO A 39 -14.40 15.45 12.76
N VAL A 40 -14.55 16.06 11.58
CA VAL A 40 -13.59 15.96 10.47
C VAL A 40 -12.12 16.26 10.87
N PRO A 41 -11.83 17.25 11.74
CA PRO A 41 -10.44 17.48 12.16
C PRO A 41 -9.80 16.29 12.90
N GLU A 42 -10.60 15.48 13.60
CA GLU A 42 -10.12 14.26 14.29
C GLU A 42 -9.86 13.09 13.34
N HIS A 43 -10.38 13.16 12.10
CA HIS A 43 -10.20 12.08 11.12
C HIS A 43 -8.72 11.91 10.74
N VAL A 44 -7.95 13.00 10.75
CA VAL A 44 -6.52 12.99 10.40
C VAL A 44 -5.75 12.04 11.30
N GLU A 45 -5.95 12.13 12.62
CA GLU A 45 -5.27 11.27 13.59
C GLU A 45 -5.57 9.78 13.36
N ILE A 46 -6.81 9.46 12.98
CA ILE A 46 -7.22 8.09 12.66
C ILE A 46 -6.56 7.61 11.37
N PHE A 47 -6.57 8.44 10.31
CA PHE A 47 -5.91 8.07 9.06
C PHE A 47 -4.41 7.86 9.24
N GLU A 48 -3.75 8.72 10.03
CA GLU A 48 -2.32 8.59 10.32
C GLU A 48 -2.01 7.30 11.08
N ASP A 49 -2.76 6.97 12.14
CA ASP A 49 -2.56 5.72 12.88
C ASP A 49 -2.77 4.48 12.00
N VAL A 50 -3.82 4.49 11.16
CA VAL A 50 -4.09 3.38 10.22
C VAL A 50 -2.95 3.24 9.23
N HIS A 51 -2.50 4.34 8.62
CA HIS A 51 -1.39 4.32 7.67
C HIS A 51 -0.08 3.84 8.32
N GLN A 52 0.24 4.32 9.52
CA GLN A 52 1.45 3.94 10.24
C GLN A 52 1.47 2.43 10.53
N ARG A 53 0.36 1.88 11.03
CA ARG A 53 0.24 0.43 11.29
C ARG A 53 0.39 -0.40 10.03
N LEU A 54 -0.27 -0.01 8.95
CA LEU A 54 -0.17 -0.74 7.69
C LEU A 54 1.26 -0.69 7.12
N GLN A 55 1.95 0.44 7.23
CA GLN A 55 3.36 0.56 6.84
C GLN A 55 4.27 -0.34 7.68
N GLU A 56 4.07 -0.41 9.00
CA GLU A 56 4.83 -1.30 9.89
C GLU A 56 4.61 -2.78 9.55
N LEU A 57 3.36 -3.16 9.27
CA LEU A 57 3.03 -4.52 8.83
C LEU A 57 3.70 -4.88 7.51
N LEU A 58 3.71 -3.96 6.53
CA LEU A 58 4.41 -4.17 5.25
C LEU A 58 5.93 -4.24 5.43
N ALA A 59 6.49 -3.37 6.28
CA ALA A 59 7.92 -3.35 6.57
C ALA A 59 8.37 -4.66 7.22
N SER A 60 7.60 -5.19 8.18
CA SER A 60 7.90 -6.46 8.86
C SER A 60 7.76 -7.69 7.95
N ALA A 61 6.73 -7.73 7.08
CA ALA A 61 6.55 -8.83 6.14
C ALA A 61 7.76 -9.04 5.20
N GLY A 62 8.44 -7.96 4.80
CA GLY A 62 9.67 -8.02 4.00
C GLY A 62 10.93 -8.41 4.78
N GLN A 63 10.91 -8.44 6.12
CA GLN A 63 12.04 -8.91 6.95
C GLN A 63 11.94 -10.40 7.29
N ASP A 64 10.74 -10.98 7.26
CA ASP A 64 10.53 -12.43 7.36
C ASP A 64 11.08 -13.16 6.12
N GLU A 65 11.17 -12.46 4.99
CA GLU A 65 12.05 -12.81 3.88
C GLU A 65 13.49 -12.49 4.30
N GLY A 66 14.11 -13.41 5.06
CA GLY A 66 15.50 -13.29 5.50
C GLY A 66 16.49 -13.01 4.33
N PRO A 67 17.79 -12.77 4.61
CA PRO A 67 18.78 -12.37 3.60
C PRO A 67 19.10 -13.50 2.58
N GLY A 68 18.13 -13.89 1.76
CA GLY A 68 18.23 -14.76 0.60
C GLY A 68 18.45 -13.98 -0.70
N LEU A 69 18.47 -12.64 -0.65
CA LEU A 69 18.95 -11.82 -1.77
C LEU A 69 20.49 -11.82 -1.89
N ALA A 70 21.21 -12.46 -0.96
CA ALA A 70 22.66 -12.66 -1.05
C ALA A 70 23.06 -13.66 -2.16
N GLU A 71 22.12 -14.39 -2.75
CA GLU A 71 22.36 -15.22 -3.93
C GLU A 71 21.34 -14.88 -5.02
N ARG A 72 21.42 -13.66 -5.57
CA ARG A 72 21.08 -13.52 -6.98
C ARG A 72 22.08 -14.41 -7.73
N PRO A 73 21.70 -15.55 -8.33
CA PRO A 73 22.64 -16.29 -9.15
C PRO A 73 23.10 -15.31 -10.21
N GLU A 74 24.41 -15.10 -10.30
CA GLU A 74 25.01 -14.25 -11.32
C GLU A 74 24.36 -14.64 -12.64
N ARG A 75 23.53 -13.76 -13.19
CA ARG A 75 22.96 -13.97 -14.51
C ARG A 75 24.19 -14.11 -15.39
N PRO A 76 24.43 -15.27 -16.04
CA PRO A 76 25.64 -15.47 -16.80
C PRO A 76 25.72 -14.32 -17.79
N GLU A 77 26.79 -13.52 -17.70
CA GLU A 77 26.97 -12.39 -18.60
C GLU A 77 26.84 -12.92 -20.03
N PRO A 78 25.98 -12.31 -20.88
CA PRO A 78 25.95 -12.71 -22.27
C PRO A 78 27.38 -12.57 -22.82
N PRO A 79 27.89 -13.56 -23.56
CA PRO A 79 29.25 -13.49 -24.08
C PRO A 79 29.40 -12.17 -24.83
N ARG A 80 30.34 -11.33 -24.38
CA ARG A 80 30.64 -10.06 -25.04
C ARG A 80 30.76 -10.33 -26.53
N PRO A 81 29.95 -9.67 -27.38
CA PRO A 81 29.98 -9.95 -28.80
C PRO A 81 31.38 -9.66 -29.34
N ALA A 82 32.06 -10.70 -29.77
CA ALA A 82 33.33 -10.61 -30.47
C ALA A 82 33.03 -10.17 -31.91
N PHE A 83 32.76 -8.88 -32.12
CA PHE A 83 32.75 -8.31 -33.46
C PHE A 83 34.05 -7.51 -33.69
N PRO A 84 35.12 -8.14 -34.19
CA PRO A 84 36.13 -7.39 -34.92
C PRO A 84 35.59 -7.14 -36.33
N GLY A 85 35.19 -5.90 -36.63
CA GLY A 85 35.17 -5.45 -38.04
C GLY A 85 33.85 -4.97 -38.66
N ALA A 86 32.88 -4.45 -37.91
CA ALA A 86 31.72 -3.79 -38.51
C ALA A 86 31.99 -2.35 -39.01
N LEU A 87 33.24 -2.01 -39.35
CA LEU A 87 33.61 -0.76 -40.01
C LEU A 87 34.56 -1.04 -41.18
N ARG A 88 34.02 -1.50 -42.32
CA ARG A 88 34.63 -1.19 -43.62
C ARG A 88 33.53 -0.71 -44.59
N PRO A 89 33.52 0.57 -44.98
CA PRO A 89 32.68 1.04 -46.07
C PRO A 89 33.18 0.43 -47.37
N ARG A 90 32.28 -0.07 -48.21
CA ARG A 90 32.62 -0.60 -49.54
C ARG A 90 32.80 0.59 -50.52
N PRO A 91 33.88 0.64 -51.32
CA PRO A 91 34.05 1.61 -52.41
C PRO A 91 33.16 1.28 -53.61
#